data_AF-A0A9R0TTK3-F1
#
_entry.id   AF-A0A9R0TTK3-F1
#
_cell.length_a   1.000
_cell.length_b   1.000
_cell.length_c   1.000
_cell.angle_alpha   90.00
_cell.angle_beta   90.00
_cell.angle_gamma   90.00
#
_symmetry.space_group_name_H-M   'P 1'
#
loop_
_entity.id
_entity.type
_entity.pdbx_description
1 polymer ?
#
loop_
_entity_poly.entity_id
_entity_poly.type
_entity_poly.pdbx_seq_one_letter_code
_entity_poly.pdbx_strand_id
1 'polypeptide(L)'
;MSRDLDCPVQTQMAVAVLDRSFSSEYPASSKTEGRPLSWKRVFVQTDNGSVLGIELERGENAHSVKKKLQIALNVSTEESSLTFGDLVLNNDLSNVRNDSPLLLTRNQMHRSSSTPCLSPTGNGVQQRDRSGPIAILGCSSPSPEMKQLAKDIVKAIRNDVDPVAVNSGMGGAYYFDNIWGEHVAIVKPTDEEPFAPNNPKGFVGKTLGQPGLKRSVRVGETGFREVAAYLLDHGNFAKVPPTMLVKITHTVFNVNATVGCNHKVFHNNSQPVSKIASLQQFIPHDFDASDHGTSSFPVSAVHRIGILDIRIFNTDRHSGNLLVRKVGPGSDNFGVQTELIPIDHGLCLPECLEDPYFEWIHWPQASIPFSEEELEYIANLDPVKDADMLRMELPMIRKACLRVLVLSTIFLKEGAAFGLCLSEIGEMMSRQFTGKEEEPSELELLCMEARKWVEDRELFLPEAGVEDDDDDFTQFSLDGEDDSDAFESPSFSRFGPMKASHRKHAAGAGPRPLQRLGTSCQF
;
A
#
# COMPACT_ATOMS: atom_id res chain seq x y z
N MET A 1 -28.89 -22.42 -77.95
CA MET A 1 -29.66 -23.68 -77.99
C MET A 1 -28.91 -24.65 -77.09
N SER A 2 -29.32 -25.04 -75.88
CA SER A 2 -30.62 -25.46 -75.31
C SER A 2 -30.55 -25.14 -73.78
N ARG A 3 -31.50 -24.54 -73.04
CA ARG A 3 -32.82 -25.02 -72.52
C ARG A 3 -32.81 -26.51 -72.16
N ASP A 4 -33.28 -27.01 -71.04
CA ASP A 4 -33.83 -26.58 -69.74
C ASP A 4 -33.80 -27.87 -68.88
N LEU A 5 -34.00 -27.79 -67.55
CA LEU A 5 -34.98 -28.59 -66.77
C LEU A 5 -34.56 -28.76 -65.30
N ASP A 6 -35.39 -28.14 -64.46
CA ASP A 6 -36.03 -28.63 -63.23
C ASP A 6 -35.25 -28.82 -61.89
N CYS A 7 -35.67 -27.97 -60.94
CA CYS A 7 -35.70 -28.12 -59.47
C CYS A 7 -36.84 -29.13 -59.07
N PRO A 8 -37.11 -29.56 -57.80
CA PRO A 8 -36.57 -29.08 -56.51
C PRO A 8 -36.41 -30.12 -55.33
N VAL A 9 -35.96 -29.59 -54.17
CA VAL A 9 -36.28 -29.94 -52.75
C VAL A 9 -35.29 -30.77 -51.89
N GLN A 10 -34.73 -30.03 -50.91
CA GLN A 10 -34.29 -30.32 -49.51
C GLN A 10 -33.28 -31.47 -49.27
N THR A 11 -32.17 -31.20 -48.60
CA THR A 11 -32.15 -31.05 -47.13
C THR A 11 -30.96 -30.21 -46.66
N GLN A 12 -31.22 -29.36 -45.66
CA GLN A 12 -30.28 -28.49 -44.95
C GLN A 12 -29.13 -29.25 -44.29
N MET A 13 -27.94 -28.63 -44.22
CA MET A 13 -27.03 -28.61 -43.07
C MET A 13 -25.92 -27.58 -43.38
N ALA A 14 -25.91 -26.47 -42.64
CA ALA A 14 -24.92 -25.41 -42.75
C ALA A 14 -23.76 -25.70 -41.78
N VAL A 15 -22.55 -25.90 -42.33
CA VAL A 15 -21.29 -25.82 -41.57
C VAL A 15 -20.53 -24.65 -42.17
N ALA A 16 -20.60 -23.49 -41.51
CA ALA A 16 -19.76 -22.35 -41.86
C ALA A 16 -18.48 -22.43 -41.01
N VAL A 17 -17.41 -22.89 -41.64
CA VAL A 17 -16.03 -22.66 -41.22
C VAL A 17 -15.75 -21.17 -41.42
N LEU A 18 -15.49 -20.43 -40.35
CA LEU A 18 -14.98 -19.06 -40.40
C LEU A 18 -13.51 -19.07 -39.98
N ASP A 19 -12.68 -19.14 -41.01
CA ASP A 19 -11.30 -18.71 -41.01
C ASP A 19 -11.25 -17.18 -40.83
N ARG A 20 -10.56 -16.70 -39.78
CA ARG A 20 -10.10 -15.30 -39.69
C ARG A 20 -8.78 -15.25 -38.93
N SER A 21 -7.72 -15.24 -39.71
CA SER A 21 -6.42 -14.70 -39.34
C SER A 21 -6.44 -13.15 -39.41
N PHE A 22 -5.59 -12.54 -38.59
CA PHE A 22 -5.16 -11.12 -38.53
C PHE A 22 -6.07 -10.07 -37.85
N SER A 23 -5.63 -9.59 -36.68
CA SER A 23 -5.01 -8.26 -36.51
C SER A 23 -5.13 -7.79 -35.05
N SER A 24 -3.98 -7.62 -34.39
CA SER A 24 -3.86 -7.00 -33.06
C SER A 24 -3.56 -5.52 -33.25
N GLU A 25 -4.57 -4.72 -33.55
CA GLU A 25 -4.47 -3.26 -33.50
C GLU A 25 -5.67 -2.71 -32.72
N TYR A 26 -5.37 -2.11 -31.57
CA TYR A 26 -6.30 -1.26 -30.84
C TYR A 26 -6.59 0.00 -31.68
N PRO A 27 -7.86 0.38 -31.92
CA PRO A 27 -8.14 1.64 -32.56
C PRO A 27 -7.95 2.79 -31.56
N ALA A 28 -7.03 3.70 -31.88
CA ALA A 28 -6.92 4.99 -31.24
C ALA A 28 -7.92 6.01 -31.85
N SER A 29 -8.42 6.87 -30.97
CA SER A 29 -9.09 8.17 -31.21
C SER A 29 -10.59 8.17 -31.56
N SER A 30 -11.40 8.76 -30.66
CA SER A 30 -12.08 10.05 -30.88
C SER A 30 -13.10 10.32 -29.77
N LYS A 31 -13.21 11.59 -29.37
CA LYS A 31 -14.24 12.08 -28.45
C LYS A 31 -15.62 11.84 -29.08
N THR A 32 -16.33 10.86 -28.55
CA THR A 32 -17.80 10.75 -28.64
C THR A 32 -18.27 10.21 -27.30
N GLU A 33 -19.18 10.95 -26.65
CA GLU A 33 -19.92 10.50 -25.47
C GLU A 33 -20.56 9.13 -25.77
N GLY A 34 -19.91 8.07 -25.30
CA GLY A 34 -20.26 6.69 -25.60
C GLY A 34 -21.17 6.13 -24.52
N ARG A 35 -22.21 5.40 -24.95
CA ARG A 35 -23.06 4.58 -24.08
C ARG A 35 -22.20 3.80 -23.06
N PRO A 36 -22.61 3.70 -21.78
CA PRO A 36 -21.83 2.99 -20.78
C PRO A 36 -21.61 1.54 -21.23
N LEU A 37 -20.37 1.08 -21.10
CA LEU A 37 -19.98 -0.32 -21.37
C LEU A 37 -20.99 -1.25 -20.68
N SER A 38 -21.47 -2.26 -21.41
CA SER A 38 -22.43 -3.23 -20.86
C SER A 38 -21.82 -4.15 -19.79
N TRP A 39 -20.52 -4.02 -19.57
CA TRP A 39 -19.71 -4.80 -18.65
C TRP A 39 -18.64 -3.92 -17.99
N LYS A 40 -18.20 -4.28 -16.79
CA LYS A 40 -17.07 -3.71 -16.04
C LYS A 40 -16.09 -4.82 -15.68
N ARG A 41 -14.81 -4.53 -15.48
CA ARG A 41 -13.82 -5.47 -14.98
C ARG A 41 -13.39 -5.10 -13.57
N VAL A 42 -13.19 -6.08 -12.71
CA VAL A 42 -12.64 -5.90 -11.35
C VAL A 42 -11.52 -6.89 -11.13
N PHE A 43 -10.58 -6.58 -10.23
CA PHE A 43 -9.48 -7.48 -9.86
C PHE A 43 -9.64 -7.85 -8.40
N VAL A 44 -9.91 -9.12 -8.11
CA VAL A 44 -10.12 -9.55 -6.72
C VAL A 44 -8.89 -10.26 -6.20
N GLN A 45 -8.32 -9.71 -5.13
CA GLN A 45 -7.27 -10.35 -4.34
C GLN A 45 -7.90 -11.19 -3.24
N THR A 46 -7.46 -12.44 -3.10
CA THR A 46 -7.89 -13.33 -2.03
C THR A 46 -7.06 -13.11 -0.76
N ASP A 47 -7.56 -13.62 0.37
CA ASP A 47 -6.87 -13.65 1.66
C ASP A 47 -5.47 -14.31 1.60
N ASN A 48 -5.29 -15.28 0.71
CA ASN A 48 -4.00 -15.94 0.45
C ASN A 48 -3.12 -15.20 -0.59
N GLY A 49 -3.53 -14.02 -1.05
CA GLY A 49 -2.76 -13.15 -1.94
C GLY A 49 -2.91 -13.42 -3.45
N SER A 50 -3.68 -14.43 -3.87
CA SER A 50 -3.94 -14.70 -5.30
C SER A 50 -4.86 -13.64 -5.91
N VAL A 51 -4.62 -13.25 -7.16
CA VAL A 51 -5.41 -12.21 -7.84
C VAL A 51 -6.10 -12.75 -9.09
N LEU A 52 -7.39 -12.47 -9.23
CA LEU A 52 -8.17 -12.83 -10.41
C LEU A 52 -8.91 -11.62 -11.01
N GLY A 53 -8.71 -11.38 -12.31
CA GLY A 53 -9.53 -10.46 -13.08
C GLY A 53 -10.90 -11.06 -13.41
N ILE A 54 -11.98 -10.37 -13.06
CA ILE A 54 -13.37 -10.81 -13.25
C ILE A 54 -14.12 -9.78 -14.08
N GLU A 55 -14.73 -10.23 -15.16
CA GLU A 55 -15.66 -9.43 -15.97
C GLU A 55 -17.07 -9.53 -15.37
N LEU A 56 -17.68 -8.37 -15.15
CA LEU A 56 -18.99 -8.18 -14.54
C LEU A 56 -19.98 -7.61 -15.55
N GLU A 57 -21.10 -8.29 -15.74
CA GLU A 57 -22.22 -7.80 -16.53
C GLU A 57 -23.17 -6.92 -15.70
N ARG A 58 -24.05 -6.18 -16.40
CA ARG A 58 -25.04 -5.32 -15.74
C ARG A 58 -25.97 -6.16 -14.85
N GLY A 59 -26.01 -5.85 -13.56
CA GLY A 59 -26.88 -6.50 -12.57
C GLY A 59 -26.20 -7.62 -11.78
N GLU A 60 -24.93 -7.92 -12.05
CA GLU A 60 -24.14 -8.78 -11.17
C GLU A 60 -23.81 -8.08 -9.84
N ASN A 61 -23.79 -8.86 -8.76
CA ASN A 61 -23.57 -8.40 -7.39
C ASN A 61 -22.37 -9.12 -6.74
N ALA A 62 -22.06 -8.84 -5.46
CA ALA A 62 -20.94 -9.47 -4.79
C ALA A 62 -21.07 -11.00 -4.69
N HIS A 63 -22.30 -11.54 -4.65
CA HIS A 63 -22.50 -12.99 -4.66
C HIS A 63 -22.10 -13.61 -6.02
N SER A 64 -22.40 -12.95 -7.13
CA SER A 64 -21.92 -13.36 -8.47
C SER A 64 -20.39 -13.36 -8.53
N VAL A 65 -19.74 -12.34 -7.96
CA VAL A 65 -18.26 -12.24 -7.87
C VAL A 65 -17.70 -13.43 -7.08
N LYS A 66 -18.23 -13.68 -5.87
CA LYS A 66 -17.80 -14.80 -5.01
C LYS A 66 -17.97 -16.15 -5.70
N LYS A 67 -19.10 -16.38 -6.38
CA LYS A 67 -19.34 -17.61 -7.13
C LYS A 67 -18.34 -17.80 -8.27
N LYS A 68 -18.03 -16.73 -9.04
CA LYS A 68 -17.00 -16.77 -10.09
C LYS A 68 -15.62 -17.10 -9.52
N LEU A 69 -15.26 -16.52 -8.37
CA LEU A 69 -14.01 -16.84 -7.64
C LEU A 69 -13.95 -18.29 -7.17
N GLN A 70 -15.02 -18.80 -6.56
CA GLN A 70 -15.10 -20.18 -6.08
C GLN A 70 -14.88 -21.18 -7.22
N ILE A 71 -15.48 -20.92 -8.40
CA ILE A 71 -15.31 -21.77 -9.58
C ILE A 71 -13.88 -21.69 -10.13
N ALA A 72 -13.29 -20.49 -10.18
CA ALA A 72 -12.00 -20.26 -10.81
C ALA A 72 -10.79 -20.69 -9.95
N LEU A 73 -10.84 -20.43 -8.64
CA LEU A 73 -9.73 -20.65 -7.72
C LEU A 73 -9.94 -21.83 -6.77
N ASN A 74 -11.12 -22.47 -6.79
CA ASN A 74 -11.50 -23.55 -5.86
C ASN A 74 -11.35 -23.14 -4.38
N VAL A 75 -11.65 -21.88 -4.07
CA VAL A 75 -11.63 -21.31 -2.71
C VAL A 75 -13.04 -21.26 -2.12
N SER A 76 -13.19 -21.58 -0.83
CA SER A 76 -14.48 -21.41 -0.15
C SER A 76 -14.77 -19.92 0.07
N THR A 77 -15.96 -19.48 -0.31
CA THR A 77 -16.40 -18.08 -0.15
C THR A 77 -17.55 -17.92 0.86
N GLU A 78 -17.99 -19.01 1.52
CA GLU A 78 -19.19 -19.01 2.39
C GLU A 78 -19.03 -18.11 3.63
N GLU A 79 -17.81 -17.97 4.14
CA GLU A 79 -17.47 -17.12 5.30
C GLU A 79 -16.57 -15.94 4.91
N SER A 80 -16.70 -15.48 3.66
CA SER A 80 -15.91 -14.36 3.15
C SER A 80 -16.75 -13.13 2.90
N SER A 81 -16.14 -11.96 3.02
CA SER A 81 -16.69 -10.66 2.62
C SER A 81 -15.86 -10.07 1.50
N LEU A 82 -16.52 -9.39 0.56
CA LEU A 82 -15.85 -8.67 -0.50
C LEU A 82 -15.76 -7.21 -0.03
N THR A 83 -14.56 -6.70 0.15
CA THR A 83 -14.34 -5.36 0.69
C THR A 83 -13.70 -4.44 -0.34
N PHE A 84 -13.99 -3.16 -0.19
CA PHE A 84 -13.46 -2.08 -1.00
C PHE A 84 -13.21 -0.86 -0.09
N GLY A 85 -12.00 -0.78 0.46
CA GLY A 85 -11.69 0.15 1.55
C GLY A 85 -12.53 -0.16 2.79
N ASP A 86 -13.21 0.86 3.31
CA ASP A 86 -14.14 0.73 4.45
C ASP A 86 -15.48 0.07 4.08
N LEU A 87 -15.75 -0.16 2.78
CA LEU A 87 -17.04 -0.67 2.32
C LEU A 87 -17.06 -2.20 2.23
N VAL A 88 -18.00 -2.84 2.90
CA VAL A 88 -18.36 -4.25 2.65
C VAL A 88 -19.37 -4.30 1.51
N LEU A 89 -18.97 -4.86 0.38
CA LEU A 89 -19.79 -4.98 -0.82
C LEU A 89 -20.80 -6.12 -0.68
N ASN A 90 -22.07 -5.76 -0.62
CA ASN A 90 -23.21 -6.68 -0.56
C ASN A 90 -23.85 -6.82 -1.95
N ASN A 91 -24.98 -6.14 -2.17
CA ASN A 91 -25.76 -6.29 -3.40
C ASN A 91 -25.39 -5.26 -4.48
N ASP A 92 -24.97 -4.07 -4.08
CA ASP A 92 -24.70 -2.98 -5.02
C ASP A 92 -23.19 -2.84 -5.31
N LEU A 93 -22.85 -2.89 -6.60
CA LEU A 93 -21.50 -2.66 -7.13
C LEU A 93 -21.44 -1.35 -7.95
N SER A 94 -22.41 -0.45 -7.77
CA SER A 94 -22.49 0.84 -8.47
C SER A 94 -21.23 1.69 -8.26
N ASN A 95 -20.74 1.75 -7.01
CA ASN A 95 -19.55 2.47 -6.58
C ASN A 95 -18.24 1.85 -7.10
N VAL A 96 -18.27 0.61 -7.58
CA VAL A 96 -17.10 -0.09 -8.14
C VAL A 96 -16.89 0.36 -9.59
N ARG A 97 -15.68 0.85 -9.88
CA ARG A 97 -15.29 1.34 -11.20
C ARG A 97 -14.66 0.21 -12.01
N ASN A 98 -14.39 0.50 -13.29
CA ASN A 98 -13.63 -0.43 -14.12
C ASN A 98 -12.19 -0.53 -13.58
N ASP A 99 -11.64 -1.73 -13.62
CA ASP A 99 -10.29 -2.08 -13.16
C ASP A 99 -10.04 -1.80 -11.66
N SER A 100 -11.11 -1.76 -10.85
CA SER A 100 -11.00 -1.60 -9.39
C SER A 100 -10.42 -2.85 -8.72
N PRO A 101 -9.45 -2.69 -7.81
CA PRO A 101 -8.98 -3.77 -6.95
C PRO A 101 -9.95 -3.98 -5.78
N LEU A 102 -10.36 -5.22 -5.54
CA LEU A 102 -11.22 -5.64 -4.44
C LEU A 102 -10.48 -6.67 -3.59
N LEU A 103 -10.77 -6.72 -2.29
CA LEU A 103 -10.19 -7.70 -1.38
C LEU A 103 -11.26 -8.68 -0.92
N LEU A 104 -10.96 -9.97 -0.95
CA LEU A 104 -11.80 -11.01 -0.36
C LEU A 104 -11.24 -11.36 1.03
N THR A 105 -11.91 -10.89 2.07
CA THR A 105 -11.51 -11.12 3.47
C THR A 105 -12.32 -12.25 4.08
N ARG A 106 -11.73 -13.02 5.01
CA ARG A 106 -12.50 -13.95 5.85
C ARG A 106 -13.17 -13.19 6.99
N ASN A 107 -14.42 -13.55 7.29
CA ASN A 107 -15.14 -13.03 8.44
C ASN A 107 -14.53 -13.62 9.72
N GLN A 108 -14.12 -12.78 10.68
CA GLN A 108 -13.56 -13.24 11.97
C GLN A 108 -14.61 -13.79 12.95
N MET A 109 -15.87 -13.95 12.53
CA MET A 109 -16.90 -14.50 13.40
C MET A 109 -16.79 -16.03 13.49
N HIS A 110 -16.31 -16.52 14.64
CA HIS A 110 -16.49 -17.92 15.04
C HIS A 110 -17.98 -18.23 15.17
N ARG A 111 -18.59 -18.76 14.11
CA ARG A 111 -19.80 -19.58 14.22
C ARG A 111 -19.42 -21.01 13.92
N SER A 112 -19.81 -21.91 14.83
CA SER A 112 -19.52 -23.33 14.79
C SER A 112 -19.82 -23.94 13.42
N SER A 113 -18.84 -24.66 12.90
CA SER A 113 -18.92 -25.40 11.65
C SER A 113 -20.13 -26.33 11.62
N SER A 114 -20.99 -26.15 10.63
CA SER A 114 -21.86 -27.22 10.12
C SER A 114 -21.49 -27.40 8.66
N THR A 115 -20.99 -28.57 8.30
CA THR A 115 -20.61 -28.92 6.94
C THR A 115 -21.86 -28.91 6.05
N PRO A 116 -21.76 -28.35 4.83
CA PRO A 116 -22.38 -28.99 3.69
C PRO A 116 -21.27 -29.36 2.69
N CYS A 117 -21.11 -30.65 2.54
CA CYS A 117 -20.41 -31.28 1.44
C CYS A 117 -21.18 -31.06 0.13
N LEU A 118 -20.79 -30.07 -0.67
CA LEU A 118 -21.08 -30.01 -2.10
C LEU A 118 -19.87 -29.41 -2.84
N SER A 119 -18.93 -30.25 -3.25
CA SER A 119 -17.93 -29.88 -4.24
C SER A 119 -18.65 -29.64 -5.57
N PRO A 120 -18.56 -28.46 -6.22
CA PRO A 120 -19.12 -28.30 -7.54
C PRO A 120 -18.29 -29.12 -8.53
N THR A 121 -18.85 -30.26 -8.95
CA THR A 121 -18.34 -31.02 -10.09
C THR A 121 -18.71 -30.25 -11.34
N GLY A 122 -17.85 -29.30 -11.73
CA GLY A 122 -18.04 -28.44 -12.90
C GLY A 122 -16.95 -28.66 -13.93
N ASN A 123 -17.08 -29.67 -14.78
CA ASN A 123 -16.38 -29.68 -16.07
C ASN A 123 -17.05 -28.63 -16.97
N GLY A 124 -16.47 -27.44 -17.08
CA GLY A 124 -16.95 -26.44 -18.04
C GLY A 124 -16.46 -25.02 -17.77
N VAL A 125 -15.44 -24.61 -18.52
CA VAL A 125 -14.89 -23.24 -18.65
C VAL A 125 -14.12 -22.75 -17.42
N GLN A 126 -12.80 -23.03 -17.38
CA GLN A 126 -11.87 -22.18 -16.62
C GLN A 126 -12.02 -20.75 -17.15
N GLN A 127 -12.68 -19.86 -16.39
CA GLN A 127 -12.52 -18.43 -16.59
C GLN A 127 -11.08 -18.09 -16.23
N ARG A 128 -10.20 -18.16 -17.23
CA ARG A 128 -8.84 -17.66 -17.11
C ARG A 128 -8.89 -16.15 -17.17
N ASP A 129 -8.13 -15.51 -16.31
CA ASP A 129 -7.85 -14.09 -16.40
C ASP A 129 -7.38 -13.75 -17.82
N ARG A 130 -8.15 -12.90 -18.51
CA ARG A 130 -7.87 -12.48 -19.90
C ARG A 130 -7.02 -11.22 -19.96
N SER A 131 -6.61 -10.66 -18.81
CA SER A 131 -5.75 -9.49 -18.77
C SER A 131 -4.34 -9.81 -19.29
N GLY A 132 -3.67 -8.80 -19.82
CA GLY A 132 -2.27 -8.90 -20.21
C GLY A 132 -1.36 -9.13 -19.00
N PRO A 133 -0.04 -9.26 -19.23
CA PRO A 133 0.94 -9.42 -18.15
C PRO A 133 0.92 -8.28 -17.14
N ILE A 134 0.53 -7.07 -17.57
CA ILE A 134 0.36 -5.89 -16.73
C ILE A 134 -0.99 -5.22 -17.06
N ALA A 135 -1.73 -4.86 -16.02
CA ALA A 135 -2.91 -4.00 -16.09
C ALA A 135 -2.81 -2.92 -15.02
N ILE A 136 -2.96 -1.65 -15.40
CA ILE A 136 -2.94 -0.51 -14.47
C ILE A 136 -4.28 -0.46 -13.73
N LEU A 137 -4.24 -0.31 -12.41
CA LEU A 137 -5.39 -0.29 -11.51
C LEU A 137 -5.58 1.11 -10.92
N GLY A 138 -6.82 1.52 -10.66
CA GLY A 138 -7.11 2.73 -9.88
C GLY A 138 -6.54 4.04 -10.45
N CYS A 139 -6.33 4.13 -11.76
CA CYS A 139 -5.83 5.35 -12.41
C CYS A 139 -6.77 5.78 -13.54
N SER A 140 -7.51 6.86 -13.36
CA SER A 140 -8.48 7.35 -14.35
C SER A 140 -7.79 7.87 -15.62
N SER A 141 -6.57 8.39 -15.50
CA SER A 141 -5.80 8.96 -16.61
C SER A 141 -4.29 8.77 -16.45
N PRO A 142 -3.75 7.56 -16.72
CA PRO A 142 -2.33 7.30 -16.57
C PRO A 142 -1.50 8.15 -17.53
N SER A 143 -0.39 8.69 -17.02
CA SER A 143 0.50 9.56 -17.80
C SER A 143 1.14 8.80 -18.99
N PRO A 144 1.61 9.52 -20.03
CA PRO A 144 2.34 8.90 -21.13
C PRO A 144 3.56 8.09 -20.65
N GLU A 145 4.29 8.61 -19.66
CA GLU A 145 5.46 7.98 -19.05
C GLU A 145 5.07 6.65 -18.38
N MET A 146 3.99 6.64 -17.61
CA MET A 146 3.46 5.43 -16.96
C MET A 146 3.05 4.36 -17.98
N LYS A 147 2.34 4.77 -19.03
CA LYS A 147 1.93 3.86 -20.12
C LYS A 147 3.14 3.32 -20.86
N GLN A 148 4.17 4.13 -21.06
CA GLN A 148 5.40 3.72 -21.73
C GLN A 148 6.18 2.72 -20.87
N LEU A 149 6.34 3.01 -19.57
CA LEU A 149 6.99 2.12 -18.61
C LEU A 149 6.32 0.73 -18.59
N ALA A 150 4.99 0.68 -18.49
CA ALA A 150 4.25 -0.59 -18.53
C ALA A 150 4.44 -1.34 -19.87
N LYS A 151 4.50 -0.62 -21.00
CA LYS A 151 4.76 -1.23 -22.32
C LYS A 151 6.18 -1.80 -22.41
N ASP A 152 7.18 -1.08 -21.90
CA ASP A 152 8.58 -1.51 -21.95
C ASP A 152 8.78 -2.78 -21.12
N ILE A 153 8.16 -2.86 -19.95
CA ILE A 153 8.17 -4.05 -19.11
C ILE A 153 7.45 -5.22 -19.81
N VAL A 154 6.26 -5.00 -20.37
CA VAL A 154 5.55 -6.05 -21.12
C VAL A 154 6.37 -6.54 -22.32
N LYS A 155 7.11 -5.64 -22.98
CA LYS A 155 8.01 -6.00 -24.09
C LYS A 155 9.19 -6.83 -23.58
N ALA A 156 9.80 -6.48 -22.46
CA ALA A 156 10.89 -7.24 -21.85
C ALA A 156 10.47 -8.66 -21.46
N ILE A 157 9.35 -8.81 -20.75
CA ILE A 157 8.78 -10.12 -20.38
C ILE A 157 8.52 -10.99 -21.63
N ARG A 158 8.03 -10.41 -22.73
CA ARG A 158 7.79 -11.13 -24.00
C ARG A 158 9.07 -11.53 -24.74
N ASN A 159 10.21 -10.95 -24.37
CA ASN A 159 11.53 -11.30 -24.92
C ASN A 159 12.35 -12.11 -23.90
N ASP A 160 11.68 -12.79 -22.97
CA ASP A 160 12.31 -13.65 -21.96
C ASP A 160 13.34 -12.92 -21.07
N VAL A 161 13.15 -11.62 -20.86
CA VAL A 161 13.90 -10.86 -19.86
C VAL A 161 13.16 -10.97 -18.54
N ASP A 162 13.63 -11.89 -17.69
CA ASP A 162 13.04 -12.17 -16.39
C ASP A 162 13.37 -11.06 -15.37
N PRO A 163 12.42 -10.68 -14.49
CA PRO A 163 12.66 -9.75 -13.40
C PRO A 163 13.63 -10.33 -12.36
N VAL A 164 14.37 -9.46 -11.70
CA VAL A 164 15.38 -9.83 -10.70
C VAL A 164 14.87 -9.53 -9.29
N ALA A 165 14.84 -10.55 -8.43
CA ALA A 165 14.44 -10.36 -7.03
C ALA A 165 15.47 -9.53 -6.25
N VAL A 166 14.98 -8.59 -5.44
CA VAL A 166 15.80 -7.76 -4.55
C VAL A 166 16.13 -8.57 -3.29
N ASN A 167 17.43 -8.60 -2.94
CA ASN A 167 17.90 -9.38 -1.79
C ASN A 167 17.76 -8.65 -0.46
N SER A 168 17.87 -7.33 -0.44
CA SER A 168 17.66 -6.46 0.73
C SER A 168 16.17 -6.29 1.08
N GLY A 169 15.92 -5.65 2.23
CA GLY A 169 14.57 -5.38 2.73
C GLY A 169 13.87 -6.58 3.36
N MET A 170 12.70 -6.31 3.96
CA MET A 170 11.89 -7.30 4.68
C MET A 170 10.77 -7.92 3.84
N GLY A 171 10.47 -7.36 2.66
CA GLY A 171 9.38 -7.80 1.78
C GLY A 171 9.87 -8.35 0.43
N GLY A 172 8.91 -8.74 -0.42
CA GLY A 172 9.14 -9.04 -1.83
C GLY A 172 9.26 -7.75 -2.65
N ALA A 173 10.39 -7.57 -3.30
CA ALA A 173 10.62 -6.50 -4.26
C ALA A 173 11.40 -7.06 -5.47
N TYR A 174 11.11 -6.54 -6.65
CA TYR A 174 11.64 -7.08 -7.91
C TYR A 174 12.02 -5.95 -8.87
N TYR A 175 13.24 -5.97 -9.39
CA TYR A 175 13.66 -5.13 -10.50
C TYR A 175 13.08 -5.69 -11.80
N PHE A 176 12.44 -4.82 -12.58
CA PHE A 176 12.01 -5.11 -13.93
C PHE A 176 12.85 -4.33 -14.92
N ASP A 177 13.32 -5.03 -15.93
CA ASP A 177 14.26 -4.50 -16.91
C ASP A 177 13.57 -4.14 -18.22
N ASN A 178 14.23 -3.31 -19.01
CA ASN A 178 13.91 -3.15 -20.41
C ASN A 178 14.57 -4.27 -21.25
N ILE A 179 14.34 -4.27 -22.57
CA ILE A 179 14.92 -5.26 -23.49
C ILE A 179 16.46 -5.23 -23.58
N TRP A 180 17.10 -4.19 -23.04
CA TRP A 180 18.55 -4.05 -23.00
C TRP A 180 19.14 -4.52 -21.66
N GLY A 181 18.31 -4.98 -20.72
CA GLY A 181 18.74 -5.44 -19.40
C GLY A 181 19.01 -4.31 -18.40
N GLU A 182 18.50 -3.10 -18.66
CA GLU A 182 18.61 -1.98 -17.72
C GLU A 182 17.36 -1.93 -16.84
N HIS A 183 17.54 -1.76 -15.53
CA HIS A 183 16.44 -1.60 -14.58
C HIS A 183 15.59 -0.38 -14.93
N VAL A 184 14.29 -0.57 -15.12
CA VAL A 184 13.34 0.52 -15.44
C VAL A 184 12.25 0.68 -14.37
N ALA A 185 11.98 -0.36 -13.59
CA ALA A 185 11.01 -0.28 -12.49
C ALA A 185 11.38 -1.18 -11.32
N ILE A 186 10.86 -0.81 -10.15
CA ILE A 186 10.79 -1.67 -8.97
C ILE A 186 9.32 -2.01 -8.74
N VAL A 187 9.02 -3.30 -8.58
CA VAL A 187 7.68 -3.81 -8.32
C VAL A 187 7.64 -4.46 -6.94
N LYS A 188 6.69 -4.04 -6.10
CA LYS A 188 6.47 -4.57 -4.74
C LYS A 188 5.06 -5.16 -4.62
N PRO A 189 4.89 -6.49 -4.67
CA PRO A 189 3.58 -7.14 -4.50
C PRO A 189 3.02 -6.94 -3.09
N THR A 190 1.74 -6.57 -2.99
CA THR A 190 1.10 -6.23 -1.70
C THR A 190 0.96 -7.42 -0.76
N ASP A 191 0.92 -8.64 -1.29
CA ASP A 191 0.84 -9.87 -0.47
C ASP A 191 2.22 -10.48 -0.14
N GLU A 192 3.29 -9.81 -0.53
CA GLU A 192 4.68 -10.20 -0.25
C GLU A 192 5.40 -9.22 0.70
N GLU A 193 4.73 -8.17 1.17
CA GLU A 193 5.26 -7.23 2.15
C GLU A 193 5.49 -7.90 3.53
N PRO A 194 6.17 -7.23 4.49
CA PRO A 194 6.38 -7.79 5.82
C PRO A 194 5.07 -8.23 6.48
N PHE A 195 5.08 -9.43 7.06
CA PHE A 195 3.94 -10.14 7.66
C PHE A 195 2.88 -10.67 6.69
N ALA A 196 2.94 -10.34 5.41
CA ALA A 196 1.97 -10.79 4.43
C ALA A 196 2.10 -12.30 4.12
N PRO A 197 1.02 -12.96 3.66
CA PRO A 197 0.98 -14.42 3.51
C PRO A 197 2.06 -15.00 2.59
N ASN A 198 2.45 -14.27 1.55
CA ASN A 198 3.40 -14.71 0.54
C ASN A 198 4.76 -14.03 0.66
N ASN A 199 5.10 -13.46 1.82
CA ASN A 199 6.42 -12.87 2.04
C ASN A 199 7.56 -13.87 1.75
N PRO A 200 8.48 -13.58 0.80
CA PRO A 200 9.55 -14.51 0.40
C PRO A 200 10.72 -14.58 1.39
N LYS A 201 10.81 -13.62 2.33
CA LYS A 201 11.87 -13.54 3.34
C LYS A 201 11.53 -14.32 4.62
N GLY A 202 10.33 -14.92 4.68
CA GLY A 202 9.88 -15.72 5.82
C GLY A 202 9.26 -14.90 6.95
N PHE A 203 9.16 -13.57 6.82
CA PHE A 203 8.40 -12.70 7.72
C PHE A 203 6.92 -12.83 7.41
N VAL A 204 6.35 -14.01 7.62
CA VAL A 204 4.92 -14.30 7.45
C VAL A 204 4.24 -14.36 8.82
N GLY A 205 2.92 -14.28 8.86
CA GLY A 205 2.17 -14.60 10.08
C GLY A 205 0.87 -13.83 10.27
N LYS A 206 0.58 -12.86 9.40
CA LYS A 206 -0.65 -12.07 9.45
C LYS A 206 -1.47 -12.24 8.17
N THR A 207 -2.77 -12.05 8.30
CA THR A 207 -3.67 -11.97 7.14
C THR A 207 -3.73 -10.54 6.62
N LEU A 208 -4.02 -10.37 5.34
CA LEU A 208 -4.27 -9.05 4.76
C LEU A 208 -5.35 -8.30 5.55
N GLY A 209 -5.13 -7.01 5.80
CA GLY A 209 -6.00 -6.15 6.61
C GLY A 209 -5.77 -6.18 8.12
N GLN A 210 -4.86 -7.01 8.65
CA GLN A 210 -4.43 -6.91 10.05
C GLN A 210 -3.37 -5.80 10.23
N PRO A 211 -3.20 -5.24 11.44
CA PRO A 211 -2.11 -4.29 11.73
C PRO A 211 -0.74 -4.82 11.29
N GLY A 212 0.04 -4.02 10.58
CA GLY A 212 1.31 -4.40 9.95
C GLY A 212 2.53 -4.20 10.83
N LEU A 213 3.61 -3.69 10.22
CA LEU A 213 4.84 -3.29 10.92
C LEU A 213 4.60 -2.05 11.80
N LYS A 214 3.92 -1.05 11.22
CA LYS A 214 3.30 0.04 11.98
C LYS A 214 1.86 -0.35 12.29
N ARG A 215 1.42 -0.13 13.53
CA ARG A 215 0.10 -0.59 13.98
C ARG A 215 -1.04 0.07 13.17
N SER A 216 -0.84 1.31 12.75
CA SER A 216 -1.80 2.09 11.97
C SER A 216 -1.76 1.83 10.45
N VAL A 217 -0.85 0.97 9.98
CA VAL A 217 -0.72 0.59 8.57
C VAL A 217 -0.96 -0.91 8.46
N ARG A 218 -2.03 -1.32 7.78
CA ARG A 218 -2.42 -2.73 7.71
C ARG A 218 -1.62 -3.47 6.64
N VAL A 219 -1.44 -4.77 6.87
CA VAL A 219 -0.81 -5.69 5.92
C VAL A 219 -1.60 -5.72 4.60
N GLY A 220 -0.91 -5.58 3.48
CA GLY A 220 -1.47 -5.51 2.13
C GLY A 220 -1.74 -4.10 1.63
N GLU A 221 -1.47 -3.07 2.44
CA GLU A 221 -1.82 -1.68 2.11
C GLU A 221 -0.66 -0.82 1.64
N THR A 222 0.59 -1.29 1.74
CA THR A 222 1.77 -0.46 1.39
C THR A 222 1.76 -0.03 -0.09
N GLY A 223 1.31 -0.92 -0.98
CA GLY A 223 1.35 -0.67 -2.42
C GLY A 223 0.50 0.52 -2.90
N PHE A 224 -0.70 0.74 -2.35
CA PHE A 224 -1.48 1.92 -2.75
C PHE A 224 -1.00 3.19 -2.04
N ARG A 225 -0.32 3.09 -0.90
CA ARG A 225 0.27 4.24 -0.19
C ARG A 225 1.44 4.83 -0.97
N GLU A 226 2.25 3.97 -1.59
CA GLU A 226 3.27 4.37 -2.58
C GLU A 226 2.68 5.21 -3.72
N VAL A 227 1.51 4.80 -4.23
CA VAL A 227 0.79 5.53 -5.30
C VAL A 227 0.23 6.85 -4.76
N ALA A 228 -0.30 6.85 -3.53
CA ALA A 228 -0.83 8.06 -2.91
C ALA A 228 0.25 9.13 -2.76
N ALA A 229 1.47 8.76 -2.36
CA ALA A 229 2.59 9.69 -2.27
C ALA A 229 2.93 10.34 -3.62
N TYR A 230 2.94 9.56 -4.71
CA TYR A 230 3.13 10.09 -6.06
C TYR A 230 1.99 11.03 -6.49
N LEU A 231 0.73 10.66 -6.23
CA LEU A 231 -0.43 11.49 -6.59
C LEU A 231 -0.47 12.80 -5.81
N LEU A 232 0.01 12.80 -4.56
CA LEU A 232 0.10 13.98 -3.70
C LEU A 232 1.33 14.85 -4.00
N ASP A 233 2.29 14.39 -4.81
CA ASP A 233 3.44 15.21 -5.22
C ASP A 233 3.08 16.16 -6.38
N HIS A 234 2.34 17.24 -6.07
CA HIS A 234 1.82 18.16 -7.07
C HIS A 234 2.95 18.77 -7.90
N GLY A 235 2.84 18.65 -9.23
CA GLY A 235 3.86 19.17 -10.13
C GLY A 235 5.23 18.47 -10.00
N ASN A 236 5.29 17.30 -9.35
CA ASN A 236 6.51 16.56 -9.08
C ASN A 236 7.53 17.41 -8.28
N PHE A 237 7.04 18.11 -7.26
CA PHE A 237 7.79 19.07 -6.46
C PHE A 237 8.85 18.39 -5.58
N ALA A 238 8.48 17.31 -4.88
CA ALA A 238 9.34 16.44 -4.09
C ALA A 238 10.16 15.46 -4.94
N LYS A 239 9.75 15.24 -6.20
CA LYS A 239 10.36 14.35 -7.18
C LYS A 239 10.09 12.87 -6.91
N VAL A 240 8.90 12.53 -6.40
CA VAL A 240 8.50 11.12 -6.25
C VAL A 240 8.48 10.47 -7.64
N PRO A 241 9.22 9.37 -7.87
CA PRO A 241 9.21 8.72 -9.17
C PRO A 241 7.79 8.27 -9.57
N PRO A 242 7.44 8.29 -10.87
CA PRO A 242 6.17 7.77 -11.36
C PRO A 242 5.82 6.42 -10.76
N THR A 243 4.73 6.37 -10.00
CA THR A 243 4.29 5.19 -9.25
C THR A 243 2.84 4.89 -9.55
N MET A 244 2.54 3.64 -9.87
CA MET A 244 1.17 3.20 -10.20
C MET A 244 0.85 1.86 -9.54
N LEU A 245 -0.44 1.63 -9.28
CA LEU A 245 -0.92 0.32 -8.84
C LEU A 245 -1.14 -0.54 -10.07
N VAL A 246 -0.65 -1.77 -10.06
CA VAL A 246 -0.82 -2.71 -11.18
C VAL A 246 -1.30 -4.06 -10.70
N LYS A 247 -2.07 -4.74 -11.55
CA LYS A 247 -2.08 -6.20 -11.58
C LYS A 247 -0.93 -6.62 -12.48
N ILE A 248 -0.08 -7.50 -12.01
CA ILE A 248 1.07 -8.03 -12.76
C ILE A 248 1.13 -9.55 -12.65
N THR A 249 1.52 -10.21 -13.75
CA THR A 249 1.60 -11.66 -13.86
C THR A 249 2.98 -12.10 -14.26
N HIS A 250 3.65 -12.86 -13.39
CA HIS A 250 4.98 -13.42 -13.67
C HIS A 250 5.22 -14.68 -12.83
N THR A 251 6.18 -15.52 -13.23
CA THR A 251 6.61 -16.72 -12.49
C THR A 251 7.54 -16.42 -11.32
N VAL A 252 8.13 -15.21 -11.30
CA VAL A 252 9.10 -14.77 -10.26
C VAL A 252 8.44 -14.52 -8.90
N PHE A 253 7.14 -14.22 -8.90
CA PHE A 253 6.41 -13.87 -7.69
C PHE A 253 6.26 -15.07 -6.76
N ASN A 254 6.37 -14.79 -5.46
CA ASN A 254 6.37 -15.84 -4.46
C ASN A 254 4.93 -16.26 -4.10
N VAL A 255 4.74 -17.55 -3.88
CA VAL A 255 3.50 -18.11 -3.32
C VAL A 255 3.88 -19.14 -2.28
N ASN A 256 3.56 -18.86 -1.02
CA ASN A 256 3.81 -19.78 0.07
C ASN A 256 2.71 -20.86 0.07
N ALA A 257 3.10 -22.13 0.18
CA ALA A 257 2.13 -23.21 0.33
C ALA A 257 1.40 -23.06 1.67
N THR A 258 0.07 -22.98 1.65
CA THR A 258 -0.74 -22.89 2.88
C THR A 258 -0.51 -24.12 3.76
N VAL A 259 -0.08 -23.89 5.00
CA VAL A 259 0.12 -24.91 6.04
C VAL A 259 -1.24 -25.45 6.49
N GLY A 260 -1.82 -26.36 5.71
CA GLY A 260 -3.15 -26.93 5.98
C GLY A 260 -3.55 -28.07 5.05
N CYS A 261 -2.88 -28.22 3.92
CA CYS A 261 -3.02 -29.38 3.06
C CYS A 261 -1.85 -30.33 3.33
N ASN A 262 -2.12 -31.53 3.88
CA ASN A 262 -1.14 -32.62 4.03
C ASN A 262 -0.64 -33.21 2.70
N HIS A 263 -0.75 -32.46 1.61
CA HIS A 263 -0.05 -32.74 0.37
C HIS A 263 0.98 -31.64 0.19
N LYS A 264 2.26 -32.00 0.32
CA LYS A 264 3.36 -31.26 -0.28
C LYS A 264 3.15 -31.28 -1.80
N VAL A 265 2.20 -30.49 -2.29
CA VAL A 265 2.15 -30.13 -3.70
C VAL A 265 3.31 -29.17 -3.85
N PHE A 266 4.44 -29.70 -4.27
CA PHE A 266 5.42 -28.90 -5.00
C PHE A 266 4.63 -28.29 -6.17
N HIS A 267 4.12 -27.07 -6.00
CA HIS A 267 3.72 -26.30 -7.16
C HIS A 267 5.00 -26.17 -7.98
N ASN A 268 5.01 -26.77 -9.17
CA ASN A 268 6.08 -26.51 -10.13
C ASN A 268 6.15 -24.99 -10.27
N ASN A 269 7.32 -24.38 -9.98
CA ASN A 269 7.66 -22.95 -10.12
C ASN A 269 7.58 -22.44 -11.58
N SER A 270 6.62 -22.93 -12.37
CA SER A 270 6.51 -22.76 -13.82
C SER A 270 5.18 -22.13 -14.24
N GLN A 271 4.20 -22.00 -13.34
CA GLN A 271 2.94 -21.35 -13.65
C GLN A 271 3.01 -19.89 -13.22
N PRO A 272 2.75 -18.94 -14.12
CA PRO A 272 2.79 -17.52 -13.79
C PRO A 272 1.64 -17.18 -12.83
N VAL A 273 1.92 -16.35 -11.83
CA VAL A 273 0.96 -15.94 -10.81
C VAL A 273 0.67 -14.46 -10.95
N SER A 274 -0.61 -14.10 -10.77
CA SER A 274 -1.07 -12.71 -10.77
C SER A 274 -1.04 -12.13 -9.35
N LYS A 275 -0.46 -10.94 -9.21
CA LYS A 275 -0.38 -10.16 -7.97
C LYS A 275 -0.86 -8.73 -8.18
N ILE A 276 -1.31 -8.07 -7.12
CA ILE A 276 -1.46 -6.61 -7.07
C ILE A 276 -0.15 -6.07 -6.50
N ALA A 277 0.41 -5.05 -7.12
CA ALA A 277 1.69 -4.49 -6.73
C ALA A 277 1.75 -2.98 -6.97
N SER A 278 2.55 -2.28 -6.18
CA SER A 278 3.06 -0.97 -6.62
C SER A 278 4.14 -1.19 -7.67
N LEU A 279 4.12 -0.39 -8.72
CA LEU A 279 5.14 -0.32 -9.75
C LEU A 279 5.65 1.12 -9.79
N GLN A 280 6.88 1.30 -9.33
CA GLN A 280 7.57 2.59 -9.30
C GLN A 280 8.69 2.61 -10.34
N GLN A 281 8.83 3.72 -11.06
CA GLN A 281 9.95 3.90 -11.97
C GLN A 281 11.28 3.81 -11.22
N PHE A 282 12.21 3.01 -11.73
CA PHE A 282 13.57 2.96 -11.23
C PHE A 282 14.32 4.23 -11.64
N ILE A 283 14.96 4.88 -10.67
CA ILE A 283 15.80 6.05 -10.91
C ILE A 283 17.27 5.64 -10.78
N PRO A 284 18.08 5.74 -11.86
CA PRO A 284 19.52 5.58 -11.75
C PRO A 284 20.10 6.58 -10.76
N HIS A 285 20.85 6.08 -9.78
CA HIS A 285 21.42 6.84 -8.67
C HIS A 285 22.82 6.29 -8.34
N ASP A 286 23.59 7.06 -7.57
CA ASP A 286 24.96 6.69 -7.19
C ASP A 286 25.01 5.96 -5.83
N PHE A 287 24.16 6.39 -4.89
CA PHE A 287 24.04 5.85 -3.52
C PHE A 287 22.75 6.38 -2.86
N ASP A 288 22.44 5.92 -1.66
CA ASP A 288 21.41 6.53 -0.79
C ASP A 288 22.04 7.50 0.22
N ALA A 289 21.23 8.30 0.89
CA ALA A 289 21.71 9.36 1.76
C ALA A 289 22.45 8.86 3.02
N SER A 290 22.36 7.57 3.36
CA SER A 290 23.07 6.99 4.52
C SER A 290 24.57 6.81 4.26
N ASP A 291 24.96 6.68 2.99
CA ASP A 291 26.36 6.51 2.55
C ASP A 291 27.15 7.83 2.47
N HIS A 292 26.49 8.98 2.68
CA HIS A 292 27.10 10.30 2.44
C HIS A 292 26.80 11.32 3.54
N GLY A 293 27.70 12.28 3.73
CA GLY A 293 27.48 13.41 4.63
C GLY A 293 26.30 14.27 4.17
N THR A 294 25.32 14.47 5.05
CA THR A 294 24.06 15.15 4.77
C THR A 294 24.23 16.64 4.50
N SER A 295 25.33 17.25 4.94
CA SER A 295 25.64 18.68 4.80
C SER A 295 25.78 19.18 3.35
N SER A 296 25.93 18.28 2.39
CA SER A 296 26.08 18.61 0.96
C SER A 296 24.75 18.66 0.19
N PHE A 297 23.65 18.24 0.81
CA PHE A 297 22.37 18.18 0.12
C PHE A 297 21.77 19.58 -0.08
N PRO A 298 21.16 19.87 -1.25
CA PRO A 298 20.49 21.15 -1.49
C PRO A 298 19.35 21.37 -0.51
N VAL A 299 19.30 22.57 0.07
CA VAL A 299 18.24 22.98 1.01
C VAL A 299 16.86 22.75 0.42
N SER A 300 16.65 23.21 -0.82
CA SER A 300 15.36 23.07 -1.49
C SER A 300 14.95 21.62 -1.70
N ALA A 301 15.90 20.71 -1.93
CA ALA A 301 15.58 19.29 -2.07
C ALA A 301 15.08 18.69 -0.75
N VAL A 302 15.75 19.02 0.37
CA VAL A 302 15.32 18.60 1.72
C VAL A 302 13.95 19.19 2.05
N HIS A 303 13.74 20.48 1.76
CA HIS A 303 12.45 21.15 1.97
C HIS A 303 11.31 20.50 1.19
N ARG A 304 11.50 20.27 -0.11
CA ARG A 304 10.49 19.65 -0.99
C ARG A 304 10.08 18.26 -0.49
N ILE A 305 11.05 17.45 -0.07
CA ILE A 305 10.82 16.13 0.51
C ILE A 305 10.09 16.24 1.84
N GLY A 306 10.56 17.09 2.76
CA GLY A 306 9.96 17.25 4.08
C GLY A 306 8.53 17.80 4.03
N ILE A 307 8.24 18.71 3.09
CA ILE A 307 6.88 19.20 2.81
C ILE A 307 5.95 18.06 2.45
N LEU A 308 6.38 17.15 1.57
CA LEU A 308 5.58 15.97 1.22
C LEU A 308 5.44 15.02 2.42
N ASP A 309 6.54 14.69 3.09
CA ASP A 309 6.57 13.76 4.21
C ASP A 309 5.68 14.21 5.38
N ILE A 310 5.65 15.51 5.68
CA ILE A 310 4.72 16.08 6.66
C ILE A 310 3.26 15.85 6.24
N ARG A 311 2.90 16.19 4.98
CA ARG A 311 1.52 16.05 4.49
C ARG A 311 1.04 14.61 4.54
N ILE A 312 1.88 13.67 4.13
CA ILE A 312 1.56 12.25 4.11
C ILE A 312 1.78 11.58 5.46
N PHE A 313 2.28 12.32 6.47
CA PHE A 313 2.64 11.79 7.79
C PHE A 313 3.50 10.53 7.65
N ASN A 314 4.67 10.68 7.04
CA ASN A 314 5.56 9.56 6.78
C ASN A 314 6.13 9.01 8.10
N THR A 315 5.92 7.72 8.36
CA THR A 315 6.36 7.06 9.60
C THR A 315 7.69 6.34 9.47
N ASP A 316 8.35 6.47 8.31
CA ASP A 316 9.58 5.74 7.96
C ASP A 316 10.49 6.52 7.00
N ARG A 317 10.58 7.86 7.10
CA ARG A 317 11.56 8.61 6.30
C ARG A 317 12.94 8.57 6.94
N HIS A 318 13.73 7.57 6.57
CA HIS A 318 15.17 7.51 6.84
C HIS A 318 16.01 7.81 5.59
N SER A 319 17.32 7.94 5.76
CA SER A 319 18.32 8.32 4.76
C SER A 319 18.48 7.25 3.68
N GLY A 320 18.33 5.98 4.04
CA GLY A 320 18.19 4.88 3.08
C GLY A 320 17.02 5.03 2.09
N ASN A 321 15.97 5.78 2.46
CA ASN A 321 14.81 6.04 1.59
C ASN A 321 14.99 7.28 0.70
N LEU A 322 16.21 7.86 0.66
CA LEU A 322 16.53 9.03 -0.13
C LEU A 322 17.70 8.71 -1.07
N LEU A 323 17.38 8.54 -2.35
CA LEU A 323 18.40 8.29 -3.37
C LEU A 323 19.16 9.57 -3.67
N VAL A 324 20.47 9.45 -3.87
CA VAL A 324 21.36 10.54 -4.23
C VAL A 324 21.92 10.30 -5.63
N ARG A 325 21.73 11.28 -6.50
CA ARG A 325 22.32 11.31 -7.84
C ARG A 325 23.28 12.49 -7.97
N LYS A 326 24.48 12.24 -8.48
CA LYS A 326 25.47 13.27 -8.82
C LYS A 326 25.13 13.89 -10.17
N VAL A 327 24.88 15.20 -10.19
CA VAL A 327 24.46 15.94 -11.39
C VAL A 327 25.64 16.61 -12.09
N GLY A 328 26.75 16.83 -11.38
CA GLY A 328 27.97 17.40 -11.94
C GLY A 328 28.84 18.14 -10.90
N PRO A 329 29.92 18.81 -11.32
CA PRO A 329 30.67 19.69 -10.44
C PRO A 329 29.78 20.84 -9.97
N GLY A 330 29.83 21.18 -8.68
CA GLY A 330 29.04 22.28 -8.11
C GLY A 330 29.34 23.62 -8.80
N SER A 331 28.36 24.52 -8.82
CA SER A 331 28.45 25.87 -9.42
C SER A 331 29.66 26.68 -8.95
N ASP A 332 30.19 26.34 -7.79
CA ASP A 332 31.21 27.10 -7.07
C ASP A 332 32.59 26.41 -7.18
N ASN A 333 32.71 25.33 -7.97
CA ASN A 333 33.84 24.39 -7.99
C ASN A 333 34.16 23.73 -6.62
N PHE A 334 33.30 23.90 -5.62
CA PHE A 334 33.35 23.19 -4.34
C PHE A 334 32.26 22.12 -4.31
N GLY A 335 32.70 20.86 -4.26
CA GLY A 335 31.81 19.70 -4.14
C GLY A 335 31.12 19.30 -5.45
N VAL A 336 30.32 18.24 -5.33
CA VAL A 336 29.51 17.67 -6.43
C VAL A 336 28.07 18.10 -6.17
N GLN A 337 27.41 18.68 -7.17
CA GLN A 337 25.98 18.98 -7.08
C GLN A 337 25.22 17.65 -7.03
N THR A 338 24.38 17.49 -6.02
CA THR A 338 23.57 16.30 -5.81
C THR A 338 22.09 16.61 -6.01
N GLU A 339 21.35 15.58 -6.38
CA GLU A 339 19.91 15.57 -6.41
C GLU A 339 19.41 14.48 -5.46
N LEU A 340 18.37 14.81 -4.68
CA LEU A 340 17.69 13.86 -3.82
C LEU A 340 16.38 13.42 -4.48
N ILE A 341 16.09 12.13 -4.38
CA ILE A 341 14.87 11.52 -4.89
C ILE A 341 14.26 10.66 -3.76
N PRO A 342 13.07 11.01 -3.25
CA PRO A 342 12.41 10.21 -2.23
C PRO A 342 11.81 8.95 -2.84
N ILE A 343 12.05 7.82 -2.18
CA ILE A 343 11.46 6.53 -2.50
C ILE A 343 10.83 5.93 -1.23
N ASP A 344 10.20 4.76 -1.37
CA ASP A 344 9.66 3.96 -0.27
C ASP A 344 8.70 4.71 0.67
N HIS A 345 7.49 4.96 0.17
CA HIS A 345 6.41 5.63 0.90
C HIS A 345 5.37 4.63 1.42
N GLY A 346 5.71 3.34 1.52
CA GLY A 346 4.78 2.28 1.93
C GLY A 346 4.17 2.48 3.31
N LEU A 347 4.85 3.21 4.20
CA LEU A 347 4.45 3.48 5.58
C LEU A 347 4.00 4.93 5.82
N CYS A 348 3.40 5.58 4.82
CA CYS A 348 2.73 6.87 4.97
C CYS A 348 1.21 6.74 5.18
N LEU A 349 0.55 7.84 5.53
CA LEU A 349 -0.91 8.02 5.69
C LEU A 349 -1.55 7.10 6.76
N PRO A 350 -1.01 7.05 7.99
CA PRO A 350 -1.49 6.13 9.03
C PRO A 350 -2.98 6.33 9.36
N GLU A 351 -3.62 5.30 9.93
CA GLU A 351 -5.02 5.39 10.40
C GLU A 351 -5.23 6.35 11.57
N CYS A 352 -4.23 6.47 12.42
CA CYS A 352 -4.22 7.29 13.63
C CYS A 352 -2.90 8.03 13.73
N LEU A 353 -2.85 9.03 14.61
CA LEU A 353 -1.58 9.66 14.94
C LEU A 353 -0.71 8.65 15.69
N GLU A 354 0.46 8.40 15.13
CA GLU A 354 1.57 7.67 15.76
C GLU A 354 2.82 8.55 15.64
N ASP A 355 3.95 8.11 16.17
CA ASP A 355 5.19 8.86 16.01
C ASP A 355 5.67 8.80 14.55
N PRO A 356 5.73 9.93 13.81
CA PRO A 356 6.34 9.95 12.50
C PRO A 356 7.86 9.72 12.62
N TYR A 357 8.50 9.34 11.52
CA TYR A 357 9.96 9.24 11.49
C TYR A 357 10.50 10.12 10.38
N PHE A 358 11.15 11.22 10.76
CA PHE A 358 11.69 12.21 9.85
C PHE A 358 13.18 12.42 10.11
N GLU A 359 14.05 11.68 9.43
CA GLU A 359 15.50 11.82 9.63
C GLU A 359 16.02 13.22 9.25
N TRP A 360 15.36 13.90 8.30
CA TRP A 360 15.74 15.22 7.85
C TRP A 360 15.56 16.31 8.91
N ILE A 361 14.82 16.08 10.01
CA ILE A 361 14.71 17.06 11.11
C ILE A 361 16.10 17.38 11.67
N HIS A 362 16.99 16.39 11.70
CA HIS A 362 18.33 16.53 12.25
C HIS A 362 19.35 17.11 11.25
N TRP A 363 18.90 17.47 10.04
CA TRP A 363 19.77 17.99 9.00
C TRP A 363 19.77 19.53 9.04
N PRO A 364 20.94 20.19 8.98
CA PRO A 364 21.02 21.65 9.07
C PRO A 364 20.15 22.40 8.06
N GLN A 365 19.89 21.77 6.91
CA GLN A 365 19.02 22.30 5.86
C GLN A 365 17.59 22.52 6.36
N ALA A 366 17.04 21.63 7.20
CA ALA A 366 15.66 21.73 7.66
C ALA A 366 15.43 22.91 8.62
N SER A 367 16.49 23.44 9.24
CA SER A 367 16.46 24.63 10.09
C SER A 367 16.61 25.94 9.31
N ILE A 368 16.67 25.89 7.98
CA ILE A 368 16.69 27.08 7.13
C ILE A 368 15.25 27.49 6.82
N PRO A 369 14.91 28.80 6.82
CA PRO A 369 13.58 29.25 6.44
C PRO A 369 13.18 28.79 5.03
N PHE A 370 11.89 28.50 4.83
CA PHE A 370 11.35 28.22 3.50
C PHE A 370 11.59 29.38 2.55
N SER A 371 11.87 29.06 1.29
CA SER A 371 11.93 30.03 0.19
C SER A 371 10.54 30.49 -0.23
N GLU A 372 10.47 31.60 -0.98
CA GLU A 372 9.20 32.10 -1.53
C GLU A 372 8.47 31.07 -2.41
N GLU A 373 9.22 30.30 -3.21
CA GLU A 373 8.67 29.21 -4.04
C GLU A 373 8.02 28.12 -3.16
N GLU A 374 8.68 27.73 -2.08
CA GLU A 374 8.19 26.70 -1.15
C GLU A 374 6.96 27.19 -0.36
N LEU A 375 6.98 28.44 0.10
CA LEU A 375 5.84 29.05 0.78
C LEU A 375 4.63 29.19 -0.15
N GLU A 376 4.83 29.60 -1.41
CA GLU A 376 3.76 29.66 -2.41
C GLU A 376 3.21 28.26 -2.72
N TYR A 377 4.07 27.25 -2.83
CA TYR A 377 3.64 25.86 -2.99
C TYR A 377 2.77 25.41 -1.82
N ILE A 378 3.24 25.59 -0.57
CA ILE A 378 2.51 25.21 0.65
C ILE A 378 1.17 25.93 0.73
N ALA A 379 1.13 27.24 0.47
CA ALA A 379 -0.09 28.05 0.53
C ALA A 379 -1.16 27.56 -0.46
N ASN A 380 -0.76 27.05 -1.62
CA ASN A 380 -1.65 26.58 -2.69
C ASN A 380 -2.19 25.15 -2.48
N LEU A 381 -1.67 24.38 -1.52
CA LEU A 381 -2.17 23.03 -1.22
C LEU A 381 -3.63 23.04 -0.75
N ASP A 382 -4.45 22.11 -1.21
CA ASP A 382 -5.86 22.00 -0.83
C ASP A 382 -6.14 20.59 -0.27
N PRO A 383 -6.10 20.42 1.06
CA PRO A 383 -6.23 19.11 1.68
C PRO A 383 -7.57 18.41 1.38
N VAL A 384 -8.64 19.17 1.15
CA VAL A 384 -9.97 18.60 0.87
C VAL A 384 -10.00 18.05 -0.55
N LYS A 385 -9.50 18.81 -1.52
CA LYS A 385 -9.37 18.34 -2.91
C LYS A 385 -8.43 17.13 -3.02
N ASP A 386 -7.34 17.13 -2.26
CA ASP A 386 -6.39 16.02 -2.22
C ASP A 386 -7.06 14.76 -1.68
N ALA A 387 -7.81 14.88 -0.58
CA ALA A 387 -8.57 13.77 -0.02
C ALA A 387 -9.66 13.25 -0.99
N ASP A 388 -10.37 14.13 -1.70
CA ASP A 388 -11.35 13.76 -2.71
C ASP A 388 -10.71 13.05 -3.91
N MET A 389 -9.55 13.52 -4.35
CA MET A 389 -8.77 12.88 -5.41
C MET A 389 -8.33 11.48 -5.00
N LEU A 390 -7.82 11.30 -3.77
CA LEU A 390 -7.45 9.97 -3.27
C LEU A 390 -8.66 9.05 -3.11
N ARG A 391 -9.82 9.54 -2.65
CA ARG A 391 -11.07 8.73 -2.62
C ARG A 391 -11.45 8.24 -4.03
N MET A 392 -11.17 9.06 -5.04
CA MET A 392 -11.52 8.77 -6.43
C MET A 392 -10.56 7.77 -7.08
N GLU A 393 -9.26 7.98 -6.94
CA GLU A 393 -8.20 7.18 -7.59
C GLU A 393 -7.86 5.94 -6.77
N LEU A 394 -7.81 6.07 -5.44
CA LEU A 394 -7.44 5.03 -4.48
C LEU A 394 -8.57 4.74 -3.49
N PRO A 395 -9.74 4.27 -3.92
CA PRO A 395 -10.93 4.06 -3.08
C PRO A 395 -10.75 3.01 -1.97
N MET A 396 -9.65 2.25 -1.99
CA MET A 396 -9.26 1.36 -0.89
C MET A 396 -8.69 2.11 0.33
N ILE A 397 -8.32 3.38 0.18
CA ILE A 397 -7.80 4.19 1.28
C ILE A 397 -8.91 4.45 2.30
N ARG A 398 -8.62 4.18 3.58
CA ARG A 398 -9.60 4.38 4.66
C ARG A 398 -9.84 5.85 4.94
N LYS A 399 -11.06 6.17 5.39
CA LYS A 399 -11.43 7.53 5.80
C LYS A 399 -10.48 8.10 6.86
N ALA A 400 -10.01 7.26 7.77
CA ALA A 400 -9.09 7.64 8.83
C ALA A 400 -7.76 8.20 8.29
N CYS A 401 -7.16 7.52 7.29
CA CYS A 401 -5.94 7.96 6.61
C CYS A 401 -6.11 9.33 5.95
N LEU A 402 -7.28 9.58 5.33
CA LEU A 402 -7.59 10.86 4.70
C LEU A 402 -7.74 11.99 5.72
N ARG A 403 -8.23 11.70 6.94
CA ARG A 403 -8.27 12.69 8.02
C ARG A 403 -6.85 13.10 8.44
N VAL A 404 -5.92 12.15 8.54
CA VAL A 404 -4.51 12.45 8.84
C VAL A 404 -3.92 13.34 7.75
N LEU A 405 -4.09 13.01 6.45
CA LEU A 405 -3.65 13.87 5.35
C LEU A 405 -4.16 15.31 5.48
N VAL A 406 -5.47 15.47 5.74
CA VAL A 406 -6.10 16.78 5.85
C VAL A 406 -5.51 17.54 7.03
N LEU A 407 -5.44 16.90 8.20
CA LEU A 407 -4.89 17.49 9.42
C LEU A 407 -3.44 17.92 9.24
N SER A 408 -2.58 17.03 8.75
CA SER A 408 -1.14 17.29 8.60
C SER A 408 -0.85 18.36 7.55
N THR A 409 -1.64 18.40 6.47
CA THR A 409 -1.54 19.48 5.48
C THR A 409 -1.98 20.82 6.08
N ILE A 410 -3.06 20.88 6.86
CA ILE A 410 -3.46 22.11 7.57
C ILE A 410 -2.35 22.55 8.53
N PHE A 411 -1.82 21.62 9.32
CA PHE A 411 -0.75 21.90 10.28
C PHE A 411 0.50 22.49 9.61
N LEU A 412 0.94 21.89 8.48
CA LEU A 412 2.02 22.43 7.66
C LEU A 412 1.76 23.86 7.20
N LYS A 413 0.54 24.12 6.70
CA LYS A 413 0.17 25.45 6.19
C LYS A 413 0.18 26.50 7.29
N GLU A 414 -0.39 26.20 8.45
CA GLU A 414 -0.40 27.11 9.59
C GLU A 414 1.02 27.36 10.13
N GLY A 415 1.83 26.31 10.27
CA GLY A 415 3.22 26.42 10.71
C GLY A 415 4.08 27.27 9.75
N ALA A 416 3.98 27.01 8.45
CA ALA A 416 4.69 27.77 7.44
C ALA A 416 4.21 29.23 7.37
N ALA A 417 2.91 29.49 7.48
CA ALA A 417 2.35 30.85 7.50
C ALA A 417 2.77 31.64 8.76
N PHE A 418 2.97 30.96 9.89
CA PHE A 418 3.51 31.54 11.11
C PHE A 418 5.01 31.87 11.00
N GLY A 419 5.71 31.25 10.05
CA GLY A 419 7.14 31.45 9.79
C GLY A 419 8.04 30.39 10.43
N LEU A 420 7.49 29.23 10.85
CA LEU A 420 8.29 28.10 11.29
C LEU A 420 9.06 27.48 10.12
N CYS A 421 10.29 27.04 10.38
CA CYS A 421 11.07 26.25 9.43
C CYS A 421 10.64 24.77 9.44
N LEU A 422 11.18 24.01 8.49
CA LEU A 422 10.80 22.62 8.29
C LEU A 422 11.10 21.76 9.54
N SER A 423 12.26 21.95 10.19
CA SER A 423 12.62 21.19 11.39
C SER A 423 11.69 21.49 12.55
N GLU A 424 11.32 22.76 12.77
CA GLU A 424 10.39 23.15 13.86
C GLU A 424 9.02 22.49 13.68
N ILE A 425 8.46 22.49 12.46
CA ILE A 425 7.19 21.83 12.18
C ILE A 425 7.31 20.31 12.40
N GLY A 426 8.39 19.70 11.92
CA GLY A 426 8.64 18.27 12.11
C GLY A 426 8.80 17.88 13.58
N GLU A 427 9.49 18.69 14.38
CA GLU A 427 9.67 18.49 15.82
C GLU A 427 8.34 18.55 16.57
N MET A 428 7.46 19.49 16.22
CA MET A 428 6.11 19.58 16.82
C MET A 428 5.22 18.37 16.49
N MET A 429 5.50 17.65 15.40
CA MET A 429 4.81 16.42 15.03
C MET A 429 5.42 15.15 15.64
N SER A 430 6.65 15.23 16.13
CA SER A 430 7.40 14.08 16.65
C SER A 430 7.31 14.04 18.17
N ARG A 431 7.23 12.84 18.74
CA ARG A 431 7.18 12.65 20.19
C ARG A 431 8.56 12.86 20.80
N GLN A 432 8.59 13.44 22.00
CA GLN A 432 9.85 13.66 22.72
C GLN A 432 10.15 12.47 23.63
N PHE A 433 11.38 11.97 23.56
CA PHE A 433 11.83 10.85 24.40
C PHE A 433 12.49 11.35 25.69
N THR A 434 11.71 11.56 26.75
CA THR A 434 12.22 12.00 28.07
C THR A 434 12.62 10.81 28.95
N GLY A 435 13.51 9.94 28.45
CA GLY A 435 14.25 8.94 29.23
C GLY A 435 13.49 7.81 29.94
N LYS A 436 12.16 7.91 30.15
CA LYS A 436 11.34 6.85 30.75
C LYS A 436 9.93 6.72 30.17
N GLU A 437 9.34 7.79 29.64
CA GLU A 437 8.00 7.77 29.05
C GLU A 437 8.02 8.55 27.73
N GLU A 438 7.19 8.11 26.78
CA GLU A 438 7.02 8.74 25.48
C GLU A 438 5.87 9.75 25.62
N GLU A 439 6.19 11.05 25.56
CA GLU A 439 5.18 12.10 25.68
C GLU A 439 4.52 12.34 24.31
N PRO A 440 3.19 12.59 24.27
CA PRO A 440 2.52 12.96 23.04
C PRO A 440 3.17 14.19 22.39
N SER A 441 3.21 14.20 21.06
CA SER A 441 3.67 15.36 20.28
C SER A 441 2.75 16.57 20.48
N GLU A 442 3.23 17.77 20.15
CA GLU A 442 2.41 18.98 20.21
C GLU A 442 1.18 18.87 19.29
N LEU A 443 1.34 18.27 18.10
CA LEU A 443 0.23 17.97 17.21
C LEU A 443 -0.82 17.05 17.85
N GLU A 444 -0.38 15.99 18.54
CA GLU A 444 -1.29 15.08 19.24
C GLU A 444 -2.03 15.80 20.38
N LEU A 445 -1.34 16.64 21.16
CA LEU A 445 -1.96 17.44 22.22
C LEU A 445 -3.04 18.38 21.67
N LEU A 446 -2.77 19.07 20.55
CA LEU A 446 -3.75 19.91 19.87
C LEU A 446 -4.97 19.10 19.42
N CYS A 447 -4.77 17.89 18.91
CA CYS A 447 -5.87 17.01 18.50
C CYS A 447 -6.69 16.49 19.68
N MET A 448 -6.05 16.20 20.82
CA MET A 448 -6.73 15.81 22.05
C MET A 448 -7.58 16.96 22.59
N GLU A 449 -7.03 18.18 22.61
CA GLU A 449 -7.77 19.36 23.01
C GLU A 449 -8.97 19.57 22.07
N ALA A 450 -8.76 19.62 20.75
CA ALA A 450 -9.84 19.80 19.79
C ALA A 450 -10.97 18.75 19.95
N ARG A 451 -10.62 17.49 20.22
CA ARG A 451 -11.60 16.43 20.48
C ARG A 451 -12.42 16.72 21.73
N LYS A 452 -11.77 17.07 22.84
CA LYS A 452 -12.44 17.40 24.09
C LYS A 452 -13.42 18.57 23.93
N TRP A 453 -13.02 19.59 23.16
CA TRP A 453 -13.90 20.73 22.86
C TRP A 453 -15.15 20.34 22.06
N VAL A 454 -15.07 19.34 21.18
CA VAL A 454 -16.24 18.81 20.44
C VAL A 454 -17.15 18.02 21.38
N GLU A 455 -16.59 17.12 22.18
CA GLU A 455 -17.33 16.33 23.18
C GLU A 455 -18.07 17.23 24.17
N ASP A 456 -17.38 18.25 24.71
CA ASP A 456 -17.96 19.22 25.64
C ASP A 456 -19.11 20.00 24.97
N ARG A 457 -19.02 20.30 23.67
CA ARG A 457 -20.05 21.04 22.93
C ARG A 457 -21.28 20.21 22.61
N GLU A 458 -21.11 18.91 22.32
CA GLU A 458 -22.22 17.99 22.06
C GLU A 458 -23.08 17.76 23.31
N LEU A 459 -22.48 17.79 24.50
CA LEU A 459 -23.20 17.75 25.78
C LEU A 459 -24.14 18.95 26.03
N PHE A 460 -24.04 20.03 25.24
CA PHE A 460 -24.90 21.23 25.35
C PHE A 460 -26.02 21.31 24.30
N LEU A 461 -26.18 20.31 23.43
CA LEU A 461 -27.31 20.25 22.49
C LEU A 461 -28.44 19.37 23.06
N PRO A 462 -29.71 19.84 23.10
CA PRO A 462 -30.82 18.98 23.51
C PRO A 462 -31.01 17.86 22.47
N GLU A 463 -31.13 16.62 22.93
CA GLU A 463 -31.48 15.45 22.13
C GLU A 463 -32.70 15.74 21.24
N ALA A 464 -32.48 16.06 19.97
CA ALA A 464 -33.49 15.91 18.96
C ALA A 464 -33.41 14.46 18.52
N GLY A 465 -34.39 13.64 18.92
CA GLY A 465 -34.47 12.24 18.54
C GLY A 465 -34.38 12.08 17.03
N VAL A 466 -33.30 11.46 16.57
CA VAL A 466 -33.15 10.95 15.21
C VAL A 466 -32.95 9.46 15.35
N GLU A 467 -33.81 8.72 14.65
CA GLU A 467 -33.82 7.26 14.62
C GLU A 467 -32.44 6.74 14.16
N ASP A 468 -31.92 5.77 14.91
CA ASP A 468 -30.69 5.02 14.63
C ASP A 468 -30.64 4.55 13.16
N ASP A 469 -29.72 5.09 12.38
CA ASP A 469 -29.17 4.43 11.20
C ASP A 469 -27.64 4.65 11.20
N ASP A 470 -26.93 3.57 11.56
CA ASP A 470 -25.51 3.28 11.35
C ASP A 470 -24.46 4.33 11.80
N ASP A 471 -24.26 4.46 13.11
CA ASP A 471 -23.09 5.11 13.70
C ASP A 471 -21.86 4.17 13.73
N ASP A 472 -20.97 4.33 12.75
CA ASP A 472 -19.54 3.99 12.87
C ASP A 472 -18.75 5.28 13.17
N PHE A 473 -18.93 5.80 14.39
CA PHE A 473 -18.06 6.86 14.93
C PHE A 473 -16.69 6.26 15.22
N THR A 474 -15.78 6.32 14.24
CA THR A 474 -14.38 5.92 14.44
C THR A 474 -13.72 6.86 15.45
N GLN A 475 -13.74 6.48 16.72
CA GLN A 475 -12.96 7.03 17.81
C GLN A 475 -11.48 6.99 17.43
N PHE A 476 -10.79 8.13 17.54
CA PHE A 476 -9.34 8.16 17.44
C PHE A 476 -8.76 7.38 18.65
N SER A 477 -8.41 6.10 18.44
CA SER A 477 -7.66 5.34 19.42
C SER A 477 -6.25 5.96 19.53
N LEU A 478 -5.99 6.61 20.65
CA LEU A 478 -4.64 6.96 21.08
C LEU A 478 -4.12 5.76 21.84
N ASP A 479 -3.01 5.19 21.38
CA ASP A 479 -2.34 4.11 22.10
C ASP A 479 -1.63 4.70 23.31
N GLY A 480 -2.19 4.44 24.48
CA GLY A 480 -1.63 4.86 25.76
C GLY A 480 -2.30 4.17 26.94
N GLU A 481 -2.57 2.86 26.85
CA GLU A 481 -2.94 2.05 28.02
C GLU A 481 -2.29 0.66 27.95
N ASP A 482 -1.54 0.33 29.01
CA ASP A 482 -0.85 -0.93 29.30
C ASP A 482 -1.78 -2.15 29.22
N ASP A 483 -1.45 -3.12 28.35
CA ASP A 483 -1.88 -4.50 28.52
C ASP A 483 -0.79 -5.27 29.29
N SER A 484 -0.86 -5.20 30.62
CA SER A 484 -0.18 -6.16 31.49
C SER A 484 -0.96 -7.49 31.44
N ASP A 485 -0.60 -8.35 30.49
CA ASP A 485 -1.16 -9.69 30.42
C ASP A 485 -0.73 -10.52 31.64
N ALA A 486 -1.74 -10.89 32.42
CA ALA A 486 -1.63 -11.71 33.61
C ALA A 486 -1.13 -13.11 33.25
N PHE A 487 0.11 -13.41 33.64
CA PHE A 487 0.60 -14.78 33.66
C PHE A 487 0.03 -15.50 34.89
N GLU A 488 -0.91 -16.42 34.66
CA GLU A 488 -1.37 -17.37 35.69
C GLU A 488 -0.19 -18.21 36.19
N SER A 489 0.17 -18.04 37.46
CA SER A 489 1.11 -18.91 38.18
C SER A 489 0.38 -20.13 38.76
N PRO A 490 0.91 -21.37 38.63
CA PRO A 490 0.29 -22.52 39.26
C PRO A 490 0.55 -22.57 40.76
N SER A 491 -0.50 -22.93 41.48
CA SER A 491 -0.63 -23.08 42.93
C SER A 491 0.51 -23.86 43.60
N PHE A 492 1.06 -23.34 44.71
CA PHE A 492 1.50 -24.19 45.81
C PHE A 492 1.24 -23.53 47.18
N SER A 493 0.75 -24.36 48.08
CA SER A 493 0.14 -24.09 49.38
C SER A 493 1.05 -23.50 50.47
N ARG A 494 0.44 -22.63 51.29
CA ARG A 494 0.71 -22.27 52.72
C ARG A 494 1.89 -22.99 53.38
N PHE A 495 2.80 -22.22 53.99
CA PHE A 495 3.07 -22.25 55.44
C PHE A 495 3.82 -20.97 55.87
N GLY A 496 3.50 -20.49 57.07
CA GLY A 496 3.91 -19.21 57.65
C GLY A 496 5.33 -19.14 58.24
N PRO A 497 5.62 -18.14 59.09
CA PRO A 497 6.82 -17.31 58.94
C PRO A 497 7.88 -17.55 60.03
N MET A 498 9.15 -17.19 59.76
CA MET A 498 9.99 -16.38 60.67
C MET A 498 11.47 -16.22 60.25
N LYS A 499 11.91 -14.96 60.39
CA LYS A 499 13.22 -14.45 60.88
C LYS A 499 14.49 -14.53 60.03
N ALA A 500 15.15 -13.37 60.07
CA ALA A 500 16.42 -12.98 59.48
C ALA A 500 17.64 -13.77 59.98
N SER A 501 18.67 -13.84 59.13
CA SER A 501 20.06 -13.95 59.58
C SER A 501 21.03 -13.44 58.50
N HIS A 502 21.95 -12.58 58.93
CA HIS A 502 23.10 -12.10 58.17
C HIS A 502 24.13 -13.22 57.95
N ARG A 503 24.84 -13.18 56.80
CA ARG A 503 26.29 -13.49 56.76
C ARG A 503 26.98 -12.88 55.53
N LYS A 504 28.19 -12.40 55.79
CA LYS A 504 29.14 -11.67 54.92
C LYS A 504 30.04 -12.61 54.12
N HIS A 505 30.79 -12.00 53.19
CA HIS A 505 32.04 -12.39 52.48
C HIS A 505 31.84 -12.94 51.05
N ALA A 506 32.63 -12.60 50.03
CA ALA A 506 33.83 -11.76 49.89
C ALA A 506 34.01 -11.30 48.42
N ALA A 507 34.93 -10.37 48.22
CA ALA A 507 35.27 -9.62 47.02
C ALA A 507 35.89 -10.40 45.85
N GLY A 508 35.80 -9.85 44.64
CA GLY A 508 36.74 -10.14 43.55
C GLY A 508 36.33 -9.64 42.16
N ALA A 509 37.19 -8.79 41.59
CA ALA A 509 37.33 -8.38 40.17
C ALA A 509 36.44 -7.25 39.62
N GLY A 510 37.12 -6.20 39.16
CA GLY A 510 36.56 -4.95 38.61
C GLY A 510 36.02 -5.04 37.17
N PRO A 511 35.49 -3.91 36.65
CA PRO A 511 34.68 -3.90 35.44
C PRO A 511 35.53 -3.89 34.17
N ARG A 512 35.25 -4.82 33.26
CA ARG A 512 35.57 -4.66 31.83
C ARG A 512 34.46 -3.80 31.20
N PRO A 513 34.79 -2.86 30.31
CA PRO A 513 33.79 -2.02 29.66
C PRO A 513 32.90 -2.86 28.74
N LEU A 514 31.59 -2.76 28.95
CA LEU A 514 30.56 -3.26 28.05
C LEU A 514 30.70 -2.52 26.71
N GLN A 515 31.04 -3.28 25.68
CA GLN A 515 30.90 -2.85 24.29
C GLN A 515 29.44 -2.48 24.06
N ARG A 516 29.21 -1.22 23.64
CA ARG A 516 27.97 -0.77 23.03
C ARG A 516 27.70 -1.67 21.82
N LEU A 517 26.71 -2.54 21.95
CA LEU A 517 26.04 -3.15 20.80
C LEU A 517 25.26 -2.03 20.12
N GLY A 518 25.88 -1.46 19.08
CA GLY A 518 25.18 -0.59 18.14
C GLY A 518 24.18 -1.42 17.38
N THR A 519 22.89 -1.13 17.58
CA THR A 519 21.79 -1.58 16.73
C THR A 519 21.88 -0.82 15.41
N SER A 520 22.70 -1.34 14.50
CA SER A 520 22.58 -1.04 13.08
C SER A 520 21.54 -2.02 12.52
N CYS A 521 20.29 -1.58 12.52
CA CYS A 521 19.30 -2.16 11.62
C CYS A 521 19.48 -1.45 10.29
N GLN A 522 20.12 -2.14 9.34
CA GLN A 522 20.04 -1.80 7.93
C GLN A 522 18.61 -2.15 7.51
N PHE A 523 17.79 -1.13 7.30
CA PHE A 523 16.44 -1.23 6.75
C PHE A 523 16.47 -0.96 5.26
#